data_AF-A0A920HF99-F1
#
_entry.id   AF-A0A920HF99-F1
#
_cell.length_a   1.000
_cell.length_b   1.000
_cell.length_c   1.000
_cell.angle_alpha   90.00
_cell.angle_beta   90.00
_cell.angle_gamma   90.00
#
_symmetry.space_group_name_H-M   'P 1'
#
loop_
_entity.id
_entity.type
_entity.pdbx_description
1 polymer ?
#
loop_
_entity_poly.entity_id
_entity_poly.type
_entity_poly.pdbx_seq_one_letter_code
_entity_poly.pdbx_strand_id
1 'polypeptide(L)'
;MQFRSYMPQTLFGRMLGIILVPMILVQIVTVFIFYERHWDSVTRQMAGSLAGEIDHVVRQTGRQPDDERLELVRTSAQRDFGFAVIFSNGAILDPTSPQVKQTGYAAKCLLKTSTEG
;
A
#
# COMPACT_ATOMS: atom_id res chain seq x y z
N MET A 1 -34.73 -32.49 -15.84
CA MET A 1 -33.56 -31.65 -16.14
C MET A 1 -32.35 -32.26 -15.46
N GLN A 2 -31.50 -32.97 -16.22
CA GLN A 2 -30.39 -33.77 -15.69
C GLN A 2 -29.13 -32.91 -15.57
N PHE A 3 -28.71 -32.61 -14.33
CA PHE A 3 -27.35 -32.16 -14.02
C PHE A 3 -26.35 -33.32 -14.11
N ARG A 4 -26.30 -34.00 -15.27
CA ARG A 4 -25.35 -35.09 -15.54
C ARG A 4 -24.08 -34.57 -16.24
N SER A 5 -24.05 -33.29 -16.62
CA SER A 5 -23.04 -32.73 -17.53
C SER A 5 -21.85 -32.03 -16.86
N TYR A 6 -21.78 -31.99 -15.52
CA TYR A 6 -20.63 -31.40 -14.80
C TYR A 6 -19.61 -32.44 -14.32
N MET A 7 -19.87 -33.73 -14.54
CA MET A 7 -18.91 -34.79 -14.28
C MET A 7 -18.44 -35.34 -15.62
N PRO A 8 -17.24 -34.97 -16.13
CA PRO A 8 -16.72 -35.63 -17.33
C PRO A 8 -16.55 -37.11 -17.00
N GLN A 9 -17.43 -37.95 -17.55
CA GLN A 9 -17.46 -39.41 -17.33
C GLN A 9 -16.33 -40.13 -18.07
N THR A 10 -15.11 -39.58 -18.04
CA THR A 10 -13.93 -40.15 -18.70
C THR A 10 -12.86 -40.47 -17.65
N LEU A 11 -12.18 -41.61 -17.79
CA LEU A 11 -10.99 -41.99 -16.99
C LEU A 11 -9.98 -40.83 -16.90
N PHE A 12 -9.88 -40.05 -17.98
CA PHE A 12 -9.00 -38.91 -18.12
C PHE A 12 -9.33 -37.76 -17.14
N GLY A 13 -10.61 -37.40 -16.99
CA GLY A 13 -11.02 -36.34 -16.06
C GLY A 13 -10.74 -36.70 -14.59
N ARG A 14 -10.90 -37.98 -14.23
CA ARG A 14 -10.57 -38.50 -12.89
C ARG A 14 -9.06 -38.50 -12.63
N MET A 15 -8.24 -38.98 -13.56
CA MET A 15 -6.78 -38.96 -13.43
C MET A 15 -6.25 -37.52 -13.34
N LEU A 16 -6.71 -36.65 -14.23
CA LEU A 16 -6.29 -35.26 -14.24
C LEU A 16 -6.69 -34.56 -12.94
N GLY A 17 -7.89 -34.82 -12.42
CA GLY A 17 -8.36 -34.26 -11.16
C GLY A 17 -7.48 -34.61 -9.96
N ILE A 18 -7.01 -35.86 -9.84
CA ILE A 18 -6.17 -36.28 -8.70
C ILE A 18 -4.85 -35.51 -8.63
N ILE A 19 -4.30 -35.07 -9.77
CA ILE A 19 -3.03 -34.33 -9.84
C ILE A 19 -3.28 -32.82 -9.87
N LEU A 20 -4.26 -32.36 -10.64
CA LEU A 20 -4.56 -30.95 -10.84
C LEU A 20 -5.18 -30.31 -9.59
N VAL A 21 -6.05 -31.03 -8.89
CA VAL A 21 -6.68 -30.52 -7.66
C VAL A 21 -5.66 -30.17 -6.57
N PRO A 22 -4.74 -31.06 -6.16
CA PRO A 22 -3.74 -30.70 -5.14
C PRO A 22 -2.77 -29.62 -5.64
N MET A 23 -2.43 -29.61 -6.93
CA MET A 23 -1.60 -28.56 -7.51
C MET A 23 -2.26 -27.19 -7.39
N ILE A 24 -3.53 -27.05 -7.81
CA ILE A 24 -4.28 -25.80 -7.73
C ILE A 24 -4.50 -25.40 -6.28
N LEU A 25 -4.79 -26.36 -5.39
CA LEU A 25 -4.99 -26.08 -3.96
C LEU A 25 -3.73 -25.48 -3.34
N VAL A 26 -2.56 -26.08 -3.59
CA VAL A 26 -1.27 -25.53 -3.14
C VAL A 26 -0.99 -24.19 -3.81
N GLN A 27 -1.30 -24.02 -5.09
CA GLN A 27 -1.13 -22.76 -5.82
C GLN A 27 -1.91 -21.63 -5.16
N ILE A 28 -3.19 -21.84 -4.83
CA ILE A 28 -4.05 -20.83 -4.20
C ILE A 28 -3.55 -20.50 -2.79
N VAL A 29 -3.26 -21.50 -1.97
CA VAL A 29 -2.76 -21.28 -0.59
C VAL A 29 -1.45 -20.51 -0.62
N THR A 30 -0.56 -20.85 -1.55
CA THR A 30 0.73 -20.15 -1.72
C THR A 30 0.50 -18.70 -2.10
N VAL A 31 -0.32 -18.43 -3.13
CA VAL A 31 -0.65 -17.05 -3.55
C VAL A 31 -1.30 -16.28 -2.41
N PHE A 32 -2.20 -16.90 -1.64
CA PHE A 32 -2.88 -16.26 -0.51
C PHE A 32 -1.90 -15.83 0.59
N ILE A 33 -1.05 -16.75 1.05
CA ILE A 33 -0.01 -16.45 2.06
C ILE A 33 0.96 -15.40 1.55
N PHE A 34 1.38 -15.52 0.29
CA PHE A 34 2.29 -14.56 -0.32
C PHE A 34 1.61 -13.19 -0.41
N TYR A 35 0.33 -13.11 -0.77
CA TYR A 35 -0.40 -11.85 -0.83
C TYR A 35 -0.48 -11.18 0.55
N GLU A 36 -0.97 -11.87 1.59
CA GLU A 36 -1.04 -11.27 2.93
C GLU A 36 0.33 -10.81 3.44
N ARG A 37 1.35 -11.67 3.34
CA ARG A 37 2.68 -11.38 3.90
C ARG A 37 3.51 -10.40 3.06
N HIS A 38 3.37 -10.45 1.74
CA HIS A 38 4.12 -9.57 0.84
C HIS A 38 3.56 -8.15 0.87
N TRP A 39 2.23 -7.98 0.95
CA TRP A 39 1.62 -6.65 0.96
C TRP A 39 2.01 -5.85 2.20
N ASP A 40 2.12 -6.48 3.37
CA ASP A 40 2.63 -5.82 4.59
C ASP A 40 4.06 -5.27 4.40
N SER A 41 4.92 -6.05 3.73
CA SER A 41 6.30 -5.64 3.46
C SER A 41 6.38 -4.54 2.40
N VAL A 42 5.61 -4.65 1.32
CA VAL A 42 5.61 -3.69 0.22
C VAL A 42 5.03 -2.35 0.67
N THR A 43 3.91 -2.35 1.39
CA THR A 43 3.31 -1.11 1.91
C THR A 43 4.24 -0.42 2.90
N ARG A 44 4.90 -1.16 3.79
CA ARG A 44 5.87 -0.58 4.73
C ARG A 44 7.07 0.01 4.00
N GLN A 45 7.58 -0.68 2.98
CA GLN A 45 8.68 -0.18 2.16
C GLN A 45 8.30 1.08 1.37
N MET A 46 7.10 1.11 0.77
CA MET A 46 6.57 2.27 0.06
C MET A 46 6.34 3.46 0.99
N ALA A 47 5.74 3.24 2.17
CA ALA A 47 5.54 4.29 3.16
C ALA A 47 6.88 4.84 3.68
N GLY A 48 7.87 3.97 3.89
CA GLY A 48 9.24 4.38 4.24
C GLY A 48 9.92 5.19 3.14
N SER A 49 9.80 4.77 1.88
CA SER A 49 10.30 5.54 0.72
C SER A 49 9.67 6.92 0.66
N LEU A 50 8.34 6.99 0.71
CA LEU A 50 7.57 8.23 0.65
C LEU A 50 7.94 9.19 1.80
N ALA A 51 8.11 8.67 3.02
CA ALA A 51 8.55 9.50 4.15
C ALA A 51 9.95 10.10 3.91
N GLY A 52 10.87 9.34 3.30
CA GLY A 52 12.20 9.83 2.92
C GLY A 52 12.14 10.90 1.83
N GLU A 53 11.24 10.75 0.85
CA GLU A 53 11.02 11.73 -0.21
C GLU A 53 10.46 13.05 0.37
N ILE A 54 9.53 12.98 1.32
CA ILE A 54 9.00 14.16 2.03
C ILE A 54 10.10 14.84 2.85
N ASP A 55 10.92 14.10 3.59
CA ASP A 55 12.06 14.66 4.35
C ASP A 55 13.03 15.39 3.41
N HIS A 56 13.30 14.81 2.24
CA HIS A 56 14.15 15.44 1.24
C HIS A 56 13.60 16.80 0.77
N VAL A 57 12.31 16.85 0.43
CA VAL A 57 11.64 18.09 0.02
C VAL A 57 11.67 19.14 1.14
N VAL A 58 11.33 18.76 2.37
CA VAL A 58 11.33 19.67 3.52
C VAL A 58 12.73 20.23 3.80
N ARG A 59 13.76 19.39 3.73
CA ARG A 59 15.16 19.80 3.89
C ARG A 59 15.62 20.75 2.78
N GLN A 60 15.13 20.57 1.55
CA GLN A 60 15.45 21.42 0.41
C GLN A 60 14.78 22.81 0.51
N THR A 61 13.60 22.90 1.11
CA THR A 61 12.91 24.17 1.39
C THR A 61 13.70 25.06 2.36
N GLY A 62 14.34 24.49 3.39
CA GLY A 62 15.12 25.26 4.36
C GLY A 62 14.25 26.02 5.38
N ARG A 63 14.90 26.81 6.26
CA ARG A 63 14.27 27.42 7.44
C ARG A 63 13.56 28.75 7.18
N GLN A 64 13.93 29.44 6.11
CA GLN A 64 13.32 30.69 5.64
C GLN A 64 13.36 30.69 4.11
N PRO A 65 12.34 30.11 3.46
CA PRO A 65 12.30 30.03 2.01
C PRO A 65 11.82 31.34 1.39
N ASP A 66 12.52 31.82 0.37
CA ASP A 66 12.03 32.86 -0.55
C ASP A 66 11.00 32.27 -1.52
N ASP A 67 10.09 33.09 -2.04
CA ASP A 67 9.03 32.67 -2.96
C ASP A 67 9.58 31.97 -4.23
N GLU A 68 10.72 32.44 -4.75
CA GLU A 68 11.41 31.84 -5.90
C GLU A 68 11.93 30.42 -5.58
N ARG A 69 12.46 30.22 -4.37
CA ARG A 69 12.91 28.89 -3.93
C ARG A 69 11.74 27.94 -3.73
N LEU A 70 10.60 28.44 -3.26
CA LEU A 70 9.39 27.66 -3.06
C LEU A 70 8.87 27.07 -4.37
N GLU A 71 8.83 27.88 -5.43
CA GLU A 71 8.43 27.45 -6.78
C GLU A 71 9.43 26.48 -7.41
N LEU A 72 10.74 26.67 -7.17
CA LEU A 72 11.76 25.71 -7.59
C LEU A 72 11.58 24.35 -6.90
N VAL A 73 11.41 24.33 -5.57
CA VAL A 73 11.19 23.09 -4.81
C VAL A 73 9.89 22.41 -5.25
N ARG A 74 8.84 23.19 -5.53
CA ARG A 74 7.56 22.66 -6.04
C ARG A 74 7.71 21.99 -7.40
N THR A 75 8.44 22.61 -8.31
CA THR A 75 8.69 22.08 -9.66
C THR A 75 9.58 20.83 -9.60
N SER A 76 10.62 20.84 -8.77
CA SER A 76 11.47 19.67 -8.53
C SER A 76 10.67 18.51 -7.94
N ALA A 77 9.87 18.75 -6.89
CA ALA A 77 9.08 17.69 -6.27
C ALA A 77 8.08 17.05 -7.23
N GLN A 78 7.43 17.84 -8.10
CA GLN A 78 6.54 17.30 -9.13
C GLN A 78 7.27 16.48 -10.19
N ARG A 79 8.48 16.89 -10.60
CA ARG A 79 9.27 16.17 -11.61
C ARG A 79 9.88 14.89 -11.05
N ASP A 80 10.43 14.96 -9.85
CA ASP A 80 11.25 13.91 -9.28
C ASP A 80 10.39 12.83 -8.60
N PHE A 81 9.27 13.23 -8.00
CA PHE A 81 8.42 12.31 -7.24
C PHE A 81 6.97 12.22 -7.75
N GLY A 82 6.53 13.11 -8.63
CA GLY A 82 5.22 13.02 -9.27
C GLY A 82 4.03 13.49 -8.41
N PHE A 83 4.27 14.11 -7.25
CA PHE A 83 3.21 14.64 -6.38
C PHE A 83 3.23 16.17 -6.27
N ALA A 84 2.04 16.75 -6.12
CA ALA A 84 1.86 18.19 -5.95
C ALA A 84 2.07 18.60 -4.49
N VAL A 85 3.03 19.50 -4.26
CA VAL A 85 3.32 20.07 -2.94
C VAL A 85 2.66 21.45 -2.83
N ILE A 86 2.01 21.72 -1.70
CA ILE A 86 1.40 23.01 -1.36
C ILE A 86 2.01 23.48 -0.05
N PHE A 87 2.62 24.67 -0.07
CA PHE A 87 3.15 25.31 1.12
C PHE A 87 2.12 26.31 1.65
N SER A 88 1.76 26.17 2.93
CA SER A 88 0.84 27.08 3.61
C SER A 88 1.59 27.81 4.72
N ASN A 89 1.58 29.15 4.68
CA ASN A 89 2.30 29.98 5.64
C ASN A 89 1.60 29.92 7.01
N GLY A 90 2.32 29.54 8.07
CA GLY A 90 1.77 29.40 9.42
C GLY A 90 1.00 28.10 9.71
N ALA A 91 0.95 27.14 8.77
CA ALA A 91 0.35 25.84 9.02
C ALA A 91 1.27 25.00 9.91
N ILE A 92 0.82 24.73 11.14
CA ILE A 92 1.48 23.78 12.04
C ILE A 92 0.87 22.41 11.73
N LEU A 93 1.72 21.45 11.34
CA LEU A 93 1.31 20.05 11.27
C LEU A 93 1.01 19.59 12.71
N ASP A 94 -0.27 19.45 13.05
CA ASP A 94 -0.66 18.89 14.35
C ASP A 94 -0.18 17.42 14.40
N PRO A 95 0.80 17.09 15.25
CA PRO A 95 1.35 15.74 15.31
C PRO A 95 0.31 14.72 15.82
N THR A 96 -0.78 15.20 16.43
CA THR A 96 -1.85 14.40 17.02
C THR A 96 -3.03 14.16 16.08
N SER A 97 -3.14 14.91 14.97
CA SER A 97 -4.20 14.73 13.96
C SER A 97 -3.67 14.94 12.55
N PRO A 98 -2.82 14.03 12.04
CA PRO A 98 -2.51 14.03 10.62
C PRO A 98 -3.84 13.84 9.87
N GLN A 99 -4.19 14.77 8.97
CA GLN A 99 -5.35 14.68 8.08
C GLN A 99 -5.18 13.57 7.01
N VAL A 100 -4.60 12.45 7.41
CA VAL A 100 -4.57 11.21 6.65
C VAL A 100 -5.95 10.59 6.82
N LYS A 101 -6.70 10.48 5.73
CA LYS A 101 -7.98 9.75 5.70
C LYS A 101 -7.71 8.32 6.18
N GLN A 102 -8.01 8.04 7.44
CA GLN A 102 -7.70 6.82 8.21
C GLN A 102 -8.50 5.59 7.73
N THR A 103 -8.53 5.33 6.42
CA THR A 103 -9.29 4.24 5.78
C THR A 103 -8.39 3.04 5.45
N GLY A 104 -7.50 2.63 6.38
CA GLY A 104 -6.58 1.51 6.18
C GLY A 104 -6.33 0.68 7.44
N TYR A 105 -5.79 -0.53 7.28
CA TYR A 105 -5.46 -1.47 8.37
C TYR A 105 -4.55 -0.83 9.45
N ALA A 106 -3.66 0.07 9.04
CA ALA A 106 -2.82 0.87 9.95
C ALA A 106 -3.63 1.72 10.95
N ALA A 107 -4.77 2.30 10.54
CA ALA A 107 -5.63 3.05 11.45
C ALA A 107 -6.32 2.14 12.48
N LYS A 108 -6.68 0.92 12.08
CA LYS A 108 -7.26 -0.07 13.02
C LYS A 108 -6.24 -0.55 14.07
N CYS A 109 -4.96 -0.66 13.72
CA CYS A 109 -3.91 -0.99 14.69
C CYS A 109 -3.68 0.13 15.70
N LEU A 110 -3.67 1.40 15.26
CA LEU A 110 -3.47 2.55 16.14
C LEU A 110 -4.61 2.78 17.13
N LEU A 111 -5.86 2.51 16.71
CA LEU A 111 -7.02 2.61 17.62
C LEU A 111 -7.01 1.50 18.68
N LYS A 112 -6.50 0.31 18.34
CA LYS A 112 -6.40 -0.78 19.31
C LYS A 112 -5.37 -0.48 20.41
N THR A 113 -4.25 0.15 20.07
CA THR A 113 -3.19 0.46 21.03
C THR A 113 -3.56 1.58 22.01
N SER A 114 -4.45 2.51 21.62
CA SER A 114 -4.92 3.57 22.52
C SER A 114 -6.12 3.19 23.39
N THR A 115 -6.72 2.01 23.16
CA THR A 115 -7.88 1.54 23.95
C THR A 115 -7.47 0.50 25.01
N GLU A 116 -6.23 -0.02 24.95
CA GLU A 116 -5.70 -1.01 25.89
C GLU A 116 -4.61 -0.45 26.84
N GLY A 117 -4.48 0.87 26.94
CA GLY A 117 -3.55 1.58 27.84
C GLY A 117 -4.27 2.48 28.84
#